data_AF-A0A2V7Z5T9-F1
#
_entry.id   AF-A0A2V7Z5T9-F1
#
_cell.length_a   1.000
_cell.length_b   1.000
_cell.length_c   1.000
_cell.angle_alpha   90.00
_cell.angle_beta   90.00
_cell.angle_gamma   90.00
#
_symmetry.space_group_name_H-M   'P 1'
#
loop_
_entity.id
_entity.type
_entity.pdbx_description
1 polymer ?
#
loop_
_entity_poly.entity_id
_entity_poly.type
_entity_poly.pdbx_seq_one_letter_code
_entity_poly.pdbx_strand_id
1 'polypeptide(L)'
;MRYRAPARPDGLIRATARLRPPDAARFIVDYELRGESGELLASAETEQVVVNANDELLLTLPAALKKLAAEIIAFQDSRPSL
;
A
#
# COMPACT_ATOMS: atom_id res chain seq x y z
N MET A 1 5.63 -9.56 -6.23
CA MET A 1 4.22 -9.75 -6.64
C MET A 1 3.94 -11.24 -6.84
N ARG A 2 2.76 -11.72 -6.43
CA ARG A 2 2.33 -13.10 -6.59
C ARG A 2 0.98 -13.13 -7.32
N TYR A 3 0.97 -13.71 -8.51
CA TYR A 3 -0.25 -13.95 -9.28
C TYR A 3 -0.94 -15.24 -8.84
N ARG A 4 -2.27 -15.27 -8.85
CA ARG A 4 -3.09 -16.41 -8.46
C ARG A 4 -4.11 -16.81 -9.53
N ALA A 5 -4.64 -15.84 -10.25
CA ALA A 5 -5.55 -16.06 -11.36
C ALA A 5 -5.36 -14.97 -12.43
N PRO A 6 -5.61 -15.27 -13.71
CA PRO A 6 -5.59 -14.25 -14.76
C PRO A 6 -6.77 -13.30 -14.58
N ALA A 7 -6.54 -12.02 -14.86
CA ALA A 7 -7.62 -11.07 -15.08
C ALA A 7 -8.34 -11.40 -16.40
N ARG A 8 -9.65 -11.14 -16.46
CA ARG A 8 -10.43 -11.27 -17.69
C ARG A 8 -10.39 -9.95 -18.47
N PRO A 9 -10.36 -9.99 -19.81
CA PRO A 9 -10.57 -8.80 -20.63
C PRO A 9 -11.86 -8.09 -20.22
N ASP A 10 -11.83 -6.75 -20.18
CA ASP A 10 -12.96 -5.88 -19.82
C ASP A 10 -13.57 -6.12 -18.43
N GLY A 11 -12.95 -6.96 -17.60
CA GLY A 11 -13.38 -7.21 -16.23
C GLY A 11 -12.98 -6.09 -15.28
N LEU A 12 -13.83 -5.80 -14.29
CA LEU A 12 -13.49 -4.87 -13.22
C LEU A 12 -12.44 -5.51 -12.29
N ILE A 13 -11.34 -4.78 -12.05
CA ILE A 13 -10.35 -5.12 -11.01
C ILE A 13 -10.48 -4.10 -9.89
N ARG A 14 -10.70 -4.59 -8.67
CA ARG A 14 -10.62 -3.80 -7.44
C ARG A 14 -9.23 -3.98 -6.84
N ALA A 15 -8.55 -2.86 -6.60
CA ALA A 15 -7.27 -2.84 -5.92
C ALA A 15 -7.45 -2.26 -4.51
N THR A 16 -7.14 -3.05 -3.49
CA THR A 16 -6.98 -2.56 -2.12
C THR A 16 -5.48 -2.35 -1.88
N ALA A 17 -5.14 -1.23 -1.23
CA ALA A 17 -3.81 -0.97 -0.70
C ALA A 17 -3.90 -0.72 0.81
N ARG A 18 -3.10 -1.44 1.60
CA ARG A 18 -2.99 -1.25 3.06
C ARG A 18 -1.57 -0.83 3.42
N LEU A 19 -1.45 0.25 4.17
CA LEU A 19 -0.18 0.80 4.62
C LEU A 19 0.15 0.15 5.96
N ARG A 20 1.33 -0.44 6.10
CA ARG A 20 1.82 -0.89 7.41
C ARG A 20 2.31 0.32 8.22
N PRO A 21 2.16 0.29 9.57
CA PRO A 21 2.78 1.31 10.42
C PRO A 21 4.27 1.46 10.11
N PRO A 22 4.74 2.67 9.74
CA PRO A 22 6.13 2.88 9.39
C PRO A 22 7.01 2.93 10.64
N ASP A 23 8.16 2.27 10.58
CA ASP A 23 9.20 2.21 11.62
C ASP A 23 10.41 3.12 11.33
N ALA A 24 10.61 3.48 10.07
CA ALA A 24 11.67 4.35 9.56
C ALA A 24 11.11 5.30 8.48
N ALA A 25 11.97 6.01 7.74
CA ALA A 25 11.56 6.78 6.55
C ALA A 25 11.21 5.88 5.35
N ARG A 26 10.30 4.95 5.59
CA ARG A 26 9.93 3.87 4.67
C ARG A 26 8.45 3.56 4.79
N PHE A 27 7.81 3.32 3.66
CA PHE A 27 6.44 2.84 3.56
C PHE A 27 6.43 1.43 2.97
N ILE A 28 5.80 0.50 3.69
CA ILE A 28 5.50 -0.84 3.19
C ILE A 28 4.00 -0.87 2.93
N VAL A 29 3.63 -1.16 1.69
CA VAL A 29 2.23 -1.21 1.24
C VAL A 29 1.90 -2.60 0.73
N ASP A 30 0.89 -3.21 1.34
CA ASP A 30 0.31 -4.48 0.92
C ASP A 30 -0.83 -4.22 -0.07
N TYR A 31 -0.84 -4.97 -1.17
CA TYR A 31 -1.86 -4.87 -2.20
C TYR A 31 -2.60 -6.19 -2.37
N GLU A 32 -3.91 -6.09 -2.49
CA GLU A 32 -4.77 -7.16 -3.00
C GLU A 32 -5.48 -6.68 -4.27
N LEU A 33 -5.34 -7.45 -5.35
CA LEU A 33 -6.07 -7.25 -6.59
C LEU A 33 -7.16 -8.32 -6.68
N ARG A 34 -8.41 -7.90 -6.70
CA ARG A 34 -9.58 -8.78 -6.76
C ARG A 34 -10.40 -8.52 -8.01
N GLY A 35 -10.93 -9.58 -8.62
CA GLY A 35 -11.86 -9.47 -9.74
C GLY A 35 -13.24 -9.02 -9.28
N GLU A 36 -14.15 -8.85 -10.24
CA GLU A 36 -15.53 -8.41 -9.98
C GLU A 36 -16.28 -9.34 -9.02
N SER A 37 -16.03 -10.65 -9.10
CA SER A 37 -16.67 -11.64 -8.22
C SER A 37 -16.00 -11.73 -6.83
N GLY A 38 -14.99 -10.90 -6.57
CA GLY A 38 -14.24 -10.85 -5.32
C GLY A 38 -13.08 -11.85 -5.23
N GLU A 39 -12.85 -12.64 -6.28
CA GLU A 39 -11.76 -13.60 -6.35
C GLU A 39 -10.39 -12.90 -6.32
N LEU A 40 -9.43 -13.47 -5.59
CA LEU A 40 -8.09 -12.88 -5.50
C LEU A 40 -7.27 -13.21 -6.76
N LEU A 41 -6.98 -12.19 -7.56
CA LEU A 41 -6.21 -12.29 -8.79
C LEU A 41 -4.71 -12.23 -8.52
N ALA A 42 -4.28 -11.31 -7.66
CA ALA A 42 -2.89 -11.16 -7.26
C ALA A 42 -2.75 -10.49 -5.89
N SER A 43 -1.61 -10.70 -5.25
CA SER A 43 -1.16 -9.92 -4.11
C SER A 43 0.23 -9.37 -4.36
N ALA A 44 0.52 -8.19 -3.84
CA ALA A 44 1.83 -7.58 -3.96
C ALA A 44 2.22 -6.87 -2.66
N GLU A 45 3.51 -6.68 -2.49
CA GLU A 45 4.08 -5.82 -1.46
C GLU A 45 5.02 -4.87 -2.19
N THR A 46 4.99 -3.60 -1.82
CA THR A 46 6.00 -2.63 -2.25
C THR A 46 6.64 -1.95 -1.06
N GLU A 47 7.92 -1.68 -1.19
CA GLU A 47 8.70 -0.87 -0.27
C GLU A 47 9.07 0.44 -0.95
N GLN A 48 8.81 1.56 -0.29
CA GLN A 48 9.13 2.91 -0.76
C GLN A 48 9.94 3.61 0.32
N VAL A 49 11.08 4.18 -0.05
CA VAL A 49 11.95 4.93 0.85
C VAL A 49 11.85 6.42 0.56
N VAL A 50 12.00 7.25 1.60
CA VAL A 50 12.00 8.71 1.44
C VAL A 50 13.45 9.18 1.30
N VAL A 51 13.71 9.91 0.23
CA VAL A 51 14.98 10.59 -0.01
C VAL A 51 14.82 12.11 0.12
N ASN A 52 15.91 12.80 0.42
CA ASN A 52 15.95 14.26 0.36
C ASN A 52 16.22 14.74 -1.08
N ALA A 53 16.34 16.06 -1.28
CA ALA A 53 16.59 16.66 -2.60
C ALA A 53 17.96 16.31 -3.21
N ASN A 54 18.86 15.69 -2.45
CA ASN A 54 20.18 15.23 -2.88
C ASN A 54 20.21 13.69 -3.07
N ASP A 55 19.05 13.04 -3.15
CA ASP A 55 18.90 11.58 -3.25
C ASP A 55 19.43 10.78 -2.04
N GLU A 56 19.61 11.44 -0.89
CA GLU A 56 20.07 10.76 0.33
C GLU A 56 18.88 10.16 1.10
N LEU A 57 19.03 8.91 1.53
CA LEU A 57 18.04 8.21 2.36
C LEU A 57 17.85 8.92 3.69
N LEU A 58 16.58 9.18 4.04
CA LEU A 58 16.23 9.65 5.36
C LEU A 58 16.14 8.47 6.33
N LEU A 59 16.53 8.70 7.60
CA LEU A 59 16.38 7.71 8.66
C LEU A 59 14.98 7.72 9.26
N THR A 60 14.37 8.90 9.35
CA THR A 60 13.05 9.11 9.94
C THR A 60 12.13 9.85 8.99
N LEU A 61 10.83 9.58 9.09
CA LEU A 61 9.84 10.28 8.29
C LEU A 61 9.82 11.78 8.65
N PRO A 62 9.87 12.68 7.65
CA PRO A 62 9.53 14.08 7.83
C PRO A 62 8.16 14.23 8.52
N ALA A 63 8.00 15.27 9.34
CA ALA A 63 6.81 15.45 10.18
C ALA A 63 5.49 15.40 9.39
N ALA A 64 5.44 16.00 8.20
CA ALA A 64 4.27 15.97 7.33
C ALA A 64 3.93 14.55 6.85
N LEU A 65 4.93 13.77 6.46
CA LEU A 65 4.74 12.39 6.02
C LEU A 65 4.38 11.46 7.19
N LYS A 66 4.94 11.69 8.37
CA LYS A 66 4.55 10.98 9.60
C LYS A 66 3.07 11.21 9.93
N LYS A 67 2.61 12.46 9.82
CA LYS A 67 1.20 12.82 10.03
C LYS A 67 0.28 12.16 9.00
N LEU A 68 0.64 12.24 7.72
CA LEU A 68 -0.12 11.59 6.64
C LEU A 68 -0.24 10.08 6.85
N ALA A 69 0.86 9.40 7.18
CA ALA A 69 0.84 7.97 7.43
C ALA A 69 -0.07 7.60 8.60
N ALA A 70 -0.03 8.37 9.69
CA ALA A 70 -0.91 8.17 10.84
C ALA A 70 -2.40 8.34 10.48
N GLU A 71 -2.74 9.32 9.64
CA GLU A 71 -4.12 9.54 9.18
C GLU A 71 -4.60 8.41 8.27
N ILE A 72 -3.75 7.92 7.36
CA ILE A 72 -4.05 6.77 6.50
C ILE A 72 -4.32 5.52 7.35
N ILE A 73 -3.48 5.25 8.35
CA ILE A 73 -3.62 4.09 9.24
C ILE A 73 -4.90 4.20 10.06
N ALA A 74 -5.16 5.36 10.67
CA ALA A 74 -6.40 5.59 11.42
C ALA A 74 -7.65 5.37 10.55
N PHE A 75 -7.60 5.81 9.28
CA PHE A 75 -8.67 5.56 8.32
C PHE A 75 -8.82 4.06 7.99
N GLN A 76 -7.71 3.35 7.77
CA GLN A 76 -7.68 1.90 7.48
C GLN A 76 -8.22 1.05 8.64
N ASP A 77 -7.95 1.46 9.88
CA ASP A 77 -8.44 0.78 11.08
C ASP A 77 -9.93 1.03 11.32
N SER A 78 -10.44 2.20 10.91
CA SER A 78 -11.88 2.50 10.95
C SER A 78 -12.70 1.70 9.93
N ARG A 79 -12.04 1.08 8.94
CA ARG A 79 -12.66 0.31 7.84
C ARG A 79 -11.89 -0.99 7.59
N PRO A 80 -12.03 -2.00 8.48
CA PRO A 80 -11.29 -3.25 8.38
C PRO A 80 -11.66 -4.11 7.16
N SER A 81 -12.78 -3.82 6.48
CA SER A 81 -13.25 -4.52 5.29
C SER A 81 -12.72 -3.97 3.95
N LEU A 82 -11.85 -2.95 3.98
CA LEU A 82 -11.07 -2.54 2.81
C LEU A 82 -9.89 -3.48 2.57
#